data_AF-A0A108UDT9-F1
#
_entry.id   AF-A0A108UDT9-F1
#
_cell.length_a   1.000
_cell.length_b   1.000
_cell.length_c   1.000
_cell.angle_alpha   90.00
_cell.angle_beta   90.00
_cell.angle_gamma   90.00
#
_symmetry.space_group_name_H-M   'P 1'
#
loop_
_entity.id
_entity.type
_entity.pdbx_description
1 polymer ?
#
loop_
_entity_poly.entity_id
_entity_poly.type
_entity_poly.pdbx_seq_one_letter_code
_entity_poly.pdbx_strand_id
1 'polypeptide(L)'
;MNSTIPTQAAPRDPRIEAAIARLLSNRDDEIEDTFCHDLFERGVFDAALFESLVADMQLVSSDAVARDAHRATIVWIALGVCRCVFSHFDVDDGYRIVNLDDALYSKWSGDYFERLRALLD
;
A
#
# COMPACT_ATOMS: atom_id res chain seq x y z
N MET A 1 27.73 -25.76 31.19
CA MET A 1 26.58 -25.69 30.28
C MET A 1 26.13 -24.24 30.26
N ASN A 2 26.53 -23.45 29.24
CA ASN A 2 26.03 -22.09 29.06
C ASN A 2 24.70 -22.19 28.33
N SER A 3 23.60 -22.13 29.09
CA SER A 3 22.27 -21.90 28.51
C SER A 3 22.18 -20.43 28.15
N THR A 4 22.47 -20.10 26.89
CA THR A 4 22.13 -18.80 26.32
C THR A 4 20.62 -18.77 26.18
N ILE A 5 19.96 -18.02 27.07
CA ILE A 5 18.54 -17.68 26.91
C ILE A 5 18.44 -16.89 25.60
N PRO A 6 17.53 -17.24 24.67
CA PRO A 6 17.32 -16.42 23.50
C PRO A 6 16.79 -15.08 24.00
N THR A 7 17.57 -14.02 23.79
CA THR A 7 17.10 -12.64 24.01
C THR A 7 15.84 -12.47 23.17
N GLN A 8 14.67 -12.40 23.82
CA GLN A 8 13.44 -11.98 23.15
C GLN A 8 13.75 -10.64 22.48
N ALA A 9 13.60 -10.59 21.15
CA ALA A 9 13.71 -9.34 20.42
C ALA A 9 12.79 -8.32 21.10
N ALA A 10 13.28 -7.09 21.29
CA ALA A 10 12.48 -6.03 21.89
C ALA A 10 11.12 -5.92 21.15
N PRO A 11 10.02 -5.67 21.87
CA PRO A 11 8.72 -5.56 21.23
C PRO A 11 8.76 -4.46 20.17
N ARG A 12 8.25 -4.78 18.97
CA ARG A 12 8.16 -3.83 17.85
C ARG A 12 7.27 -2.66 18.26
N ASP A 13 7.57 -1.47 17.75
CA ASP A 13 6.77 -0.27 17.96
C ASP A 13 5.29 -0.56 17.64
N PRO A 14 4.35 -0.33 18.58
CA PRO A 14 2.92 -0.56 18.37
C PRO A 14 2.36 0.14 17.13
N ARG A 15 2.95 1.26 16.71
CA ARG A 15 2.56 1.99 15.51
C ARG A 15 2.86 1.18 14.24
N ILE A 16 3.98 0.45 14.23
CA ILE A 16 4.36 -0.40 13.10
C ILE A 16 3.45 -1.62 13.06
N GLU A 17 3.15 -2.24 14.21
CA GLU A 17 2.18 -3.35 14.26
C GLU A 17 0.80 -2.93 13.75
N ALA A 18 0.34 -1.75 14.13
CA ALA A 18 -0.92 -1.21 13.62
C ALA A 18 -0.87 -0.92 12.10
N ALA A 19 0.25 -0.42 11.58
CA ALA A 19 0.45 -0.21 10.14
C ALA A 19 0.50 -1.53 9.37
N ILE A 20 1.14 -2.57 9.91
CA ILE A 20 1.13 -3.92 9.35
C ILE A 20 -0.30 -4.44 9.26
N ALA A 21 -1.09 -4.29 10.32
CA ALA A 21 -2.48 -4.74 10.31
C ALA A 21 -3.30 -4.05 9.19
N ARG A 22 -3.20 -2.72 9.07
CA ARG A 22 -3.89 -1.97 8.01
C ARG A 22 -3.38 -2.30 6.61
N LEU A 23 -2.08 -2.56 6.47
CA LEU A 23 -1.47 -3.00 5.21
C LEU A 23 -2.02 -4.36 4.78
N LEU A 24 -2.14 -5.31 5.71
CA LEU A 24 -2.71 -6.62 5.45
C LEU A 24 -4.21 -6.55 5.16
N SER A 25 -4.95 -5.65 5.82
CA SER A 25 -6.35 -5.39 5.47
C SER A 25 -6.51 -4.84 4.06
N ASN A 26 -5.64 -3.92 3.61
CA ASN A 26 -5.67 -3.45 2.22
C ASN A 26 -5.30 -4.53 1.21
N ARG A 27 -4.52 -5.55 1.59
CA ARG A 27 -4.17 -6.64 0.67
C ARG A 27 -5.38 -7.51 0.33
N ASP A 28 -6.33 -7.60 1.23
CA ASP A 28 -7.59 -8.32 1.03
C ASP A 28 -8.60 -7.34 0.42
N ASP A 29 -8.78 -7.42 -0.90
CA ASP A 29 -9.66 -6.54 -1.67
C ASP A 29 -11.15 -6.81 -1.43
N GLU A 30 -11.51 -7.84 -0.66
CA GLU A 30 -12.88 -8.06 -0.17
C GLU A 30 -13.20 -7.20 1.07
N ILE A 31 -12.20 -6.61 1.74
CA ILE A 31 -12.41 -5.79 2.94
C ILE A 31 -12.81 -4.36 2.56
N GLU A 32 -14.09 -4.04 2.77
CA GLU A 32 -14.66 -2.70 2.61
C GLU A 32 -13.92 -1.63 3.44
N ASP A 33 -14.09 -0.36 3.06
CA ASP A 33 -13.44 0.80 3.67
C ASP A 33 -11.89 0.79 3.61
N THR A 34 -11.32 0.01 2.70
CA THR A 34 -9.88 0.02 2.37
C THR A 34 -9.63 0.67 1.01
N PHE A 35 -8.43 1.24 0.82
CA PHE A 35 -8.07 1.87 -0.46
C PHE A 35 -8.10 0.85 -1.60
N CYS A 36 -7.55 -0.34 -1.38
CA CYS A 36 -7.50 -1.38 -2.40
C CYS A 36 -8.89 -1.91 -2.77
N HIS A 37 -9.80 -2.09 -1.80
CA HIS A 37 -11.19 -2.43 -2.14
C HIS A 37 -11.85 -1.35 -3.00
N ASP A 38 -11.77 -0.09 -2.58
CA ASP A 38 -12.37 1.01 -3.33
C ASP A 38 -11.78 1.13 -4.73
N LEU A 39 -10.47 1.00 -4.88
CA LEU A 39 -9.82 1.08 -6.18
C LEU A 39 -10.13 -0.16 -7.02
N PHE A 40 -9.85 -1.36 -6.53
CA PHE A 40 -9.86 -2.58 -7.34
C PHE A 40 -11.27 -3.04 -7.68
N GLU A 41 -12.17 -3.02 -6.71
CA GLU A 41 -13.54 -3.53 -6.90
C GLU A 41 -14.50 -2.45 -7.38
N ARG A 42 -14.33 -1.21 -6.92
CA ARG A 42 -15.30 -0.13 -7.17
C ARG A 42 -14.83 0.89 -8.19
N GLY A 43 -13.56 0.87 -8.58
CA GLY A 43 -12.99 1.86 -9.49
C GLY A 43 -13.00 3.27 -8.88
N VAL A 44 -12.87 3.40 -7.57
CA VAL A 44 -12.84 4.69 -6.87
C VAL A 44 -11.46 4.91 -6.28
N PHE A 45 -10.81 6.00 -6.65
CA PHE A 45 -9.54 6.40 -6.05
C PHE A 45 -9.82 7.37 -4.89
N ASP A 46 -9.83 6.86 -3.66
CA ASP A 46 -9.89 7.69 -2.46
C ASP A 46 -8.50 8.19 -2.07
N ALA A 47 -8.27 9.49 -2.23
CA ALA A 47 -6.97 10.10 -1.96
C ALA A 47 -6.57 10.06 -0.48
N ALA A 48 -7.52 10.12 0.45
CA ALA A 48 -7.23 10.09 1.89
C ALA A 48 -6.83 8.68 2.34
N LEU A 49 -7.52 7.65 1.83
CA LEU A 49 -7.14 6.26 2.06
C LEU A 49 -5.80 5.94 1.41
N PHE A 50 -5.54 6.44 0.20
CA PHE A 50 -4.24 6.31 -0.45
C PHE A 50 -3.11 6.91 0.38
N GLU A 51 -3.26 8.15 0.84
CA GLU A 51 -2.23 8.83 1.63
C GLU A 51 -1.94 8.09 2.94
N SER A 52 -2.99 7.57 3.59
CA SER A 52 -2.89 6.76 4.81
C SER A 52 -2.16 5.44 4.54
N LEU A 53 -2.51 4.74 3.45
CA LEU A 53 -1.86 3.50 3.05
C LEU A 53 -0.37 3.71 2.73
N VAL A 54 -0.02 4.79 2.03
CA VAL A 54 1.38 5.11 1.76
C VAL A 54 2.14 5.40 3.05
N ALA A 55 1.55 6.14 3.99
CA ALA A 55 2.17 6.40 5.29
C ALA A 55 2.41 5.09 6.07
N ASP A 56 1.47 4.15 6.03
CA ASP A 56 1.63 2.82 6.63
C ASP A 56 2.76 2.03 5.96
N MET A 57 2.81 2.01 4.61
CA MET A 57 3.89 1.35 3.88
C MET A 57 5.26 1.95 4.21
N GLN A 58 5.36 3.27 4.33
CA GLN A 58 6.59 3.97 4.73
C GLN A 58 7.01 3.60 6.16
N LEU A 59 6.05 3.55 7.08
CA LEU A 59 6.32 3.17 8.47
C LEU A 59 6.80 1.72 8.58
N VAL A 60 6.14 0.79 7.88
CA VAL A 60 6.57 -0.62 7.78
C VAL A 60 7.95 -0.73 7.16
N SER A 61 8.23 0.07 6.12
CA SER A 61 9.52 0.07 5.42
C SER A 61 10.67 0.66 6.25
N SER A 62 10.36 1.44 7.29
CA SER A 62 11.36 2.04 8.19
C SER A 62 11.96 1.05 9.19
N ASP A 63 11.29 -0.08 9.46
CA ASP A 63 11.79 -1.17 10.29
C ASP A 63 12.30 -2.31 9.43
N ALA A 64 13.59 -2.66 9.56
CA ALA A 64 14.23 -3.62 8.66
C ALA A 64 13.56 -5.01 8.67
N VAL A 65 13.10 -5.45 9.85
CA VAL A 65 12.46 -6.76 10.00
C VAL A 65 11.05 -6.76 9.41
N ALA A 66 10.26 -5.72 9.71
CA ALA A 66 8.92 -5.56 9.13
C ALA A 66 8.97 -5.38 7.61
N ARG A 67 9.92 -4.57 7.12
CA ARG A 67 10.16 -4.37 5.69
C ARG A 67 10.42 -5.69 4.97
N ASP A 68 11.33 -6.51 5.49
CA ASP A 68 11.66 -7.80 4.88
C ASP A 68 10.44 -8.74 4.88
N ALA A 69 9.75 -8.83 6.01
CA ALA A 69 8.57 -9.68 6.17
C ALA A 69 7.38 -9.28 5.27
N HIS A 70 7.20 -7.98 5.01
CA HIS A 70 6.03 -7.44 4.31
C HIS A 70 6.33 -6.84 2.93
N ARG A 71 7.58 -6.91 2.44
CA ARG A 71 7.99 -6.41 1.11
C ARG A 71 7.04 -6.88 0.00
N ALA A 72 6.71 -8.17 -0.02
CA ALA A 72 5.85 -8.73 -1.06
C ALA A 72 4.44 -8.12 -1.06
N THR A 73 3.92 -7.73 0.11
CA THR A 73 2.62 -7.07 0.21
C THR A 73 2.69 -5.63 -0.30
N ILE A 74 3.73 -4.89 0.09
CA ILE A 74 3.96 -3.52 -0.41
C ILE A 74 4.09 -3.50 -1.94
N VAL A 75 4.87 -4.43 -2.49
CA VAL A 75 5.04 -4.59 -3.95
C VAL A 75 3.71 -4.92 -4.62
N TRP A 76 2.95 -5.87 -4.08
CA TRP A 76 1.65 -6.25 -4.64
C TRP A 76 0.68 -5.07 -4.70
N ILE A 77 0.58 -4.31 -3.60
CA ILE A 77 -0.26 -3.12 -3.52
C ILE A 77 0.20 -2.10 -4.55
N ALA A 78 1.47 -1.67 -4.51
CA ALA A 78 1.98 -0.62 -5.39
C ALA A 78 1.80 -0.95 -6.88
N LEU A 79 2.08 -2.19 -7.28
CA LEU A 79 1.87 -2.64 -8.65
C LEU A 79 0.39 -2.74 -9.02
N GLY A 80 -0.47 -3.16 -8.08
CA GLY A 80 -1.92 -3.16 -8.25
C GLY A 80 -2.47 -1.76 -8.52
N VAL A 81 -2.07 -0.77 -7.71
CA VAL A 81 -2.46 0.63 -7.92
C VAL A 81 -2.02 1.13 -9.29
N CYS A 82 -0.75 0.91 -9.65
CA CYS A 82 -0.22 1.30 -10.97
C CYS A 82 -1.01 0.64 -12.10
N ARG A 83 -1.30 -0.66 -11.97
CA ARG A 83 -2.08 -1.40 -12.97
C ARG A 83 -3.46 -0.79 -13.15
N CYS A 84 -4.21 -0.53 -12.09
CA CYS A 84 -5.53 0.10 -12.18
C CYS A 84 -5.48 1.44 -12.91
N VAL A 85 -4.49 2.28 -12.61
CA VAL A 85 -4.37 3.57 -13.30
C VAL A 85 -3.99 3.39 -14.77
N PHE A 86 -3.12 2.44 -15.14
CA PHE A 86 -2.83 2.16 -16.55
C PHE A 86 -4.03 1.57 -17.29
N SER A 87 -4.75 0.62 -16.66
CA SER A 87 -5.97 0.01 -17.19
C SER A 87 -7.08 1.04 -17.43
N HIS A 88 -7.16 2.11 -16.64
CA HIS A 88 -8.08 3.22 -16.90
C HIS A 88 -7.86 3.88 -18.27
N PHE A 89 -6.61 3.94 -18.75
CA PHE A 89 -6.28 4.52 -20.07
C PHE A 89 -6.26 3.48 -21.19
N ASP A 90 -6.26 2.19 -20.86
CA ASP A 90 -6.39 1.13 -21.83
C ASP A 90 -7.86 1.02 -22.29
N VAL A 91 -8.08 1.13 -23.59
CA VAL A 91 -9.43 1.02 -24.18
C VAL A 91 -9.94 -0.42 -24.14
N ASP A 92 -9.04 -1.41 -24.10
CA ASP A 92 -9.38 -2.83 -24.21
C ASP A 92 -9.57 -3.52 -22.85
N ASP A 93 -9.07 -2.96 -21.75
CA ASP A 93 -9.15 -3.56 -20.39
C ASP A 93 -10.53 -3.35 -19.73
N GLY A 94 -11.30 -2.34 -20.18
CA GLY A 94 -12.66 -2.06 -19.70
C GLY A 94 -12.77 -1.53 -18.26
N TYR A 95 -11.70 -1.60 -17.46
CA TYR A 95 -11.61 -1.01 -16.12
C TYR A 95 -11.57 0.52 -16.19
N ARG A 96 -12.30 1.20 -15.29
CA ARG A 96 -12.33 2.67 -15.21
C ARG A 96 -12.36 3.14 -13.77
N ILE A 97 -11.39 3.98 -13.42
CA ILE A 97 -11.45 4.82 -12.23
C ILE A 97 -12.47 5.94 -12.45
N VAL A 98 -13.63 5.87 -11.80
CA VAL A 98 -14.80 6.71 -12.09
C VAL A 98 -14.64 8.17 -11.66
N ASN A 99 -13.74 8.43 -10.71
CA ASN A 99 -13.47 9.74 -10.15
C ASN A 99 -12.07 10.28 -10.52
N LEU A 100 -11.42 9.73 -11.55
CA LEU A 100 -10.12 10.21 -12.01
C LEU A 100 -10.28 11.46 -12.89
N ASP A 101 -10.32 12.63 -12.26
CA ASP A 101 -10.26 13.93 -12.93
C ASP A 101 -8.81 14.43 -13.13
N ASP A 102 -8.64 15.54 -13.84
CA ASP A 102 -7.33 16.13 -14.12
C ASP A 102 -6.55 16.47 -12.83
N ALA A 103 -7.24 16.89 -11.78
CA ALA A 103 -6.61 17.28 -10.53
C ALA A 103 -6.07 16.04 -9.79
N LEU A 104 -6.86 14.96 -9.72
CA LEU A 104 -6.43 13.70 -9.13
C LEU A 104 -5.35 13.04 -9.95
N TYR A 105 -5.47 13.04 -11.28
CA TYR A 105 -4.43 12.51 -12.16
C TYR A 105 -3.12 13.29 -12.07
N SER A 106 -3.17 14.62 -11.92
CA SER A 106 -1.97 15.43 -11.69
C SER A 106 -1.26 15.08 -10.39
N LYS A 107 -2.01 14.81 -9.30
CA LYS A 107 -1.42 14.30 -8.04
C LYS A 107 -0.86 12.90 -8.21
N TRP A 108 -1.59 12.03 -8.90
CA TRP A 108 -1.17 10.67 -9.22
C TRP A 108 0.18 10.65 -9.94
N SER A 109 0.23 11.28 -11.11
CA SER A 109 1.41 11.30 -12.00
C SER A 109 2.61 12.08 -11.44
N GLY A 110 2.41 12.85 -10.38
CA GLY A 110 3.45 13.54 -9.63
C GLY A 110 3.77 12.85 -8.30
N ASP A 111 3.28 13.44 -7.21
CA ASP A 111 3.64 13.04 -5.83
C ASP A 111 3.35 11.57 -5.53
N TYR A 112 2.15 11.10 -5.85
CA TYR A 112 1.70 9.77 -5.43
C TYR A 112 2.50 8.65 -6.10
N PHE A 113 2.75 8.76 -7.41
CA PHE A 113 3.56 7.81 -8.15
C PHE A 113 5.01 7.79 -7.63
N GLU A 114 5.61 8.95 -7.39
CA GLU A 114 6.98 9.02 -6.85
C GLU A 114 7.09 8.40 -5.45
N ARG A 115 6.09 8.61 -4.59
CA ARG A 115 6.04 7.98 -3.26
C ARG A 115 5.92 6.47 -3.33
N LEU A 116 5.13 5.93 -4.26
CA LEU A 116 5.07 4.48 -4.50
C LEU A 116 6.39 3.95 -5.07
N ARG A 117 6.98 4.65 -6.05
CA ARG A 117 8.26 4.26 -6.65
C ARG A 117 9.37 4.15 -5.60
N ALA A 118 9.46 5.13 -4.69
CA ALA A 118 10.44 5.14 -3.62
C ALA A 118 10.29 3.98 -2.60
N LEU A 119 9.10 3.37 -2.49
CA LEU A 119 8.88 2.19 -1.65
C LEU A 119 9.34 0.89 -2.32
N LEU A 120 9.55 0.91 -3.64
CA LEU A 120 9.96 -0.25 -4.43
C LEU A 120 11.48 -0.32 -4.64
N ASP A 121 12.17 0.82 -4.56
CA ASP A 121 13.63 0.94 -4.58
C ASP A 121 14.28 0.22 -3.37
#